data_AF-A0A6B2L840-F1
#
_entry.id   AF-A0A6B2L840-F1
#
_cell.length_a   1.000
_cell.length_b   1.000
_cell.length_c   1.000
_cell.angle_alpha   90.00
_cell.angle_beta   90.00
_cell.angle_gamma   90.00
#
_symmetry.space_group_name_H-M   'P 1'
#
loop_
_entity.id
_entity.type
_entity.pdbx_description
1 polymer ?
#
loop_
_entity_poly.entity_id
_entity_poly.type
_entity_poly.pdbx_seq_one_letter_code
_entity_poly.pdbx_strand_id
1 'polypeptide(L)'
;MTFSIPTNKIKKIKYQARKLASRDKATPREIAKFLGYLNYLAQAIVPERLRTRALYTLKDKSLQMGDWDTPIPITNEVQEELRFWMGEFIMHNGKPLIPPEPAMESASDASKVGYGAYCYQTKMQLAGVWSPEEAAHSSNWRELEDWLHHTDNTPTVAYINKQGGPIKELSEIARRLWLWAIARNISITAAHLPGIQNTGPDKLSRMGASWKEWMIQPTIFKMLNQQYGPFEIDLFASTMNYQLPTWVSLTKMLGASAVDAFSLRWTSPLLENRSPRIARFWMFPPFNQILRTVAKINREGTKGVLVTPDWPAAPWFPILSQMNLLSIELGKAMIPPRNSQAKAHKDPPNMRAWILL
;
A
#
# COMPACT_ATOMS: atom_id res chain seq x y z
N MET A 1 15.25 9.44 28.17
CA MET A 1 16.18 8.42 28.73
C MET A 1 16.18 7.20 27.80
N THR A 2 17.35 6.75 27.35
CA THR A 2 17.50 5.64 26.39
C THR A 2 18.21 4.46 27.04
N PHE A 3 17.74 3.25 26.76
CA PHE A 3 18.41 2.02 27.14
C PHE A 3 19.47 1.66 26.09
N SER A 4 20.74 1.78 26.47
CA SER A 4 21.89 1.56 25.59
C SER A 4 22.82 0.48 26.14
N ILE A 5 23.41 -0.31 25.26
CA ILE A 5 24.36 -1.36 25.61
C ILE A 5 25.71 -0.75 26.01
N PRO A 6 26.28 -1.14 27.17
CA PRO A 6 27.63 -0.75 27.56
C PRO A 6 28.72 -1.24 26.60
N THR A 7 29.80 -0.47 26.46
CA THR A 7 30.87 -0.70 25.46
C THR A 7 31.58 -2.05 25.62
N ASN A 8 31.74 -2.54 26.84
CA ASN A 8 32.32 -3.86 27.12
C ASN A 8 31.47 -5.01 26.56
N LYS A 9 30.13 -4.92 26.66
CA LYS A 9 29.21 -5.89 26.09
C LYS A 9 29.24 -5.86 24.56
N ILE A 10 29.29 -4.65 23.96
CA ILE A 10 29.47 -4.48 22.51
C ILE A 10 30.71 -5.20 22.01
N LYS A 11 31.87 -4.99 22.66
CA LYS A 11 33.13 -5.68 22.30
C LYS A 11 32.99 -7.20 22.36
N LYS A 12 32.33 -7.73 23.40
CA LYS A 12 32.11 -9.17 23.57
C LYS A 12 31.24 -9.75 22.45
N ILE A 13 30.15 -9.09 22.07
CA ILE A 13 29.26 -9.54 20.98
C ILE A 13 30.02 -9.60 19.67
N LYS A 14 30.73 -8.53 19.30
CA LYS A 14 31.55 -8.48 18.08
C LYS A 14 32.56 -9.62 18.01
N TYR A 15 33.22 -9.88 19.12
CA TYR A 15 34.19 -10.97 19.21
C TYR A 15 33.54 -12.34 18.99
N GLN A 16 32.41 -12.63 19.65
CA GLN A 16 31.70 -13.91 19.47
C GLN A 16 31.14 -14.06 18.06
N ALA A 17 30.59 -12.99 17.49
CA ALA A 17 30.09 -12.98 16.10
C ALA A 17 31.22 -13.30 15.10
N ARG A 18 32.38 -12.64 15.23
CA ARG A 18 33.56 -12.92 14.39
C ARG A 18 34.06 -14.35 14.53
N LYS A 19 34.12 -14.86 15.76
CA LYS A 19 34.57 -16.23 16.04
C LYS A 19 33.67 -17.28 15.41
N LEU A 20 32.35 -17.04 15.39
CA LEU A 20 31.40 -17.92 14.70
C LEU A 20 31.49 -17.76 13.18
N ALA A 21 31.56 -16.54 12.68
CA ALA A 21 31.61 -16.25 11.24
C ALA A 21 32.88 -16.80 10.57
N SER A 22 34.00 -16.89 11.29
CA SER A 22 35.28 -17.41 10.78
C SER A 22 35.33 -18.94 10.63
N ARG A 23 34.23 -19.65 10.86
CA ARG A 23 34.16 -21.11 10.79
C ARG A 23 33.16 -21.54 9.74
N ASP A 24 33.43 -22.65 9.06
CA ASP A 24 32.49 -23.24 8.11
C ASP A 24 31.38 -24.04 8.81
N LYS A 25 31.64 -24.49 10.04
CA LYS A 25 30.72 -25.26 10.87
C LYS A 25 30.70 -24.73 12.31
N ALA A 26 29.53 -24.81 12.94
CA ALA A 26 29.35 -24.51 14.36
C ALA A 26 28.47 -25.57 15.01
N THR A 27 28.58 -25.77 16.32
CA THR A 27 27.66 -26.66 17.04
C THR A 27 26.38 -25.93 17.45
N PRO A 28 25.24 -26.63 17.60
CA PRO A 28 24.01 -26.04 18.14
C PRO A 28 24.22 -25.36 19.50
N ARG A 29 25.10 -25.92 20.34
CA ARG A 29 25.50 -25.35 21.63
C ARG A 29 26.21 -23.99 21.49
N GLU A 30 27.10 -23.86 20.53
CA GLU A 30 27.79 -22.58 20.26
C GLU A 30 26.84 -21.51 19.74
N ILE A 31 25.91 -21.89 18.85
CA ILE A 31 24.86 -20.99 18.35
C ILE A 31 23.95 -20.55 19.51
N ALA A 32 23.50 -21.49 20.35
CA ALA A 32 22.66 -21.19 21.52
C ALA A 32 23.35 -20.24 22.52
N LYS A 33 24.65 -20.45 22.76
CA LYS A 33 25.45 -19.57 23.61
C LYS A 33 25.50 -18.14 23.05
N PHE A 34 25.65 -18.00 21.73
CA PHE A 34 25.62 -16.68 21.09
C PHE A 34 24.23 -16.04 21.16
N LEU A 35 23.17 -16.79 20.84
CA LEU A 35 21.78 -16.34 20.99
C LEU A 35 21.47 -15.89 22.44
N GLY A 36 22.00 -16.58 23.45
CA GLY A 36 21.86 -16.17 24.84
C GLY A 36 22.47 -14.80 25.15
N TYR A 37 23.58 -14.44 24.49
CA TYR A 37 24.13 -13.08 24.58
C TYR A 37 23.25 -12.03 23.90
N LEU A 38 22.61 -12.40 22.78
CA LEU A 38 21.78 -11.50 21.98
C LEU A 38 20.40 -11.24 22.62
N ASN A 39 19.81 -12.22 23.28
CA ASN A 39 18.51 -12.08 23.94
C ASN A 39 18.51 -10.95 25.02
N TYR A 40 19.65 -10.74 25.68
CA TYR A 40 19.83 -9.60 26.59
C TYR A 40 19.70 -8.23 25.88
N LEU A 41 19.97 -8.18 24.59
CA LEU A 41 19.97 -6.97 23.76
C LEU A 41 18.61 -6.66 23.14
N ALA A 42 17.63 -7.56 23.24
CA ALA A 42 16.29 -7.36 22.67
C ALA A 42 15.60 -6.07 23.17
N GLN A 43 16.00 -5.56 24.34
CA GLN A 43 15.50 -4.30 24.89
C GLN A 43 16.25 -3.06 24.38
N ALA A 44 17.45 -3.21 23.82
CA ALA A 44 18.30 -2.11 23.36
C ALA A 44 18.39 -2.00 21.83
N ILE A 45 18.27 -3.13 21.13
CA ILE A 45 18.46 -3.26 19.69
C ILE A 45 17.13 -3.61 19.04
N VAL A 46 16.58 -2.67 18.27
CA VAL A 46 15.29 -2.84 17.61
C VAL A 46 15.26 -4.08 16.71
N PRO A 47 16.18 -4.31 15.76
CA PRO A 47 16.11 -5.45 14.83
C PRO A 47 16.62 -6.79 15.40
N GLU A 48 16.72 -6.96 16.71
CA GLU A 48 17.32 -8.16 17.32
C GLU A 48 16.62 -9.46 16.89
N ARG A 49 15.28 -9.50 16.94
CA ARG A 49 14.50 -10.68 16.55
C ARG A 49 14.58 -10.99 15.07
N LEU A 50 14.65 -9.95 14.24
CA LEU A 50 14.85 -10.07 12.81
C LEU A 50 16.22 -10.67 12.46
N ARG A 51 17.25 -10.32 13.24
CA ARG A 51 18.67 -10.64 13.00
C ARG A 51 19.16 -11.83 13.83
N THR A 52 18.26 -12.60 14.42
CA THR A 52 18.56 -13.84 15.17
C THR A 52 17.83 -15.06 14.62
N ARG A 53 17.02 -14.89 13.59
CA ARG A 53 16.05 -15.88 13.13
C ARG A 53 16.71 -17.01 12.36
N ALA A 54 17.70 -16.72 11.52
CA ALA A 54 18.48 -17.74 10.83
C ALA A 54 19.28 -18.57 11.86
N LEU A 55 19.88 -17.92 12.85
CA LEU A 55 20.56 -18.58 13.98
C LEU A 55 19.62 -19.53 14.75
N TYR A 56 18.41 -19.07 15.12
CA TYR A 56 17.40 -19.92 15.75
C TYR A 56 16.98 -21.08 14.84
N THR A 57 16.69 -20.81 13.57
CA THR A 57 16.25 -21.83 12.60
C THR A 57 17.30 -22.91 12.39
N LEU A 58 18.56 -22.53 12.23
CA LEU A 58 19.66 -23.47 12.06
C LEU A 58 19.81 -24.37 13.31
N LYS A 59 19.81 -23.76 14.50
CA LYS A 59 19.86 -24.48 15.78
C LYS A 59 18.66 -25.44 15.93
N ASP A 60 17.44 -24.97 15.76
CA ASP A 60 16.23 -25.77 16.00
C ASP A 60 16.11 -26.95 15.03
N LYS A 61 16.42 -26.74 13.74
CA LYS A 61 16.45 -27.82 12.75
C LYS A 61 17.51 -28.86 13.06
N SER A 62 18.70 -28.43 13.48
CA SER A 62 19.77 -29.36 13.82
C SER A 62 19.43 -30.26 15.01
N LEU A 63 18.75 -29.72 16.03
CA LEU A 63 18.33 -30.48 17.21
C LEU A 63 17.18 -31.46 16.92
N GLN A 64 16.42 -31.26 15.84
CA GLN A 64 15.44 -32.25 15.39
C GLN A 64 16.10 -33.47 14.74
N MET A 65 17.34 -33.34 14.26
CA MET A 65 18.04 -34.36 13.47
C MET A 65 19.28 -34.94 14.16
N GLY A 66 19.66 -34.42 15.34
CA GLY A 66 20.92 -34.77 16.00
C GLY A 66 21.01 -34.23 17.43
N ASP A 67 22.24 -34.16 17.96
CA ASP A 67 22.54 -33.71 19.31
C ASP A 67 23.08 -32.27 19.36
N TRP A 68 23.43 -31.81 20.57
CA TRP A 68 23.91 -30.45 20.82
C TRP A 68 25.34 -30.16 20.33
N ASP A 69 26.11 -31.20 20.04
CA ASP A 69 27.57 -31.14 19.92
C ASP A 69 28.05 -31.58 18.53
N THR A 70 27.14 -32.04 17.67
CA THR A 70 27.40 -32.33 16.26
C THR A 70 27.58 -31.03 15.44
N PRO A 71 28.74 -30.81 14.80
CA PRO A 71 28.97 -29.60 14.00
C PRO A 71 28.11 -29.55 12.73
N ILE A 72 27.40 -28.44 12.53
CA ILE A 72 26.54 -28.18 11.38
C ILE A 72 27.10 -27.06 10.50
N PRO A 73 26.94 -27.13 9.16
CA PRO A 73 27.34 -26.06 8.26
C PRO A 73 26.66 -24.74 8.58
N ILE A 74 27.43 -23.65 8.58
CA ILE A 74 26.87 -22.30 8.69
C ILE A 74 26.28 -21.92 7.33
N THR A 75 24.99 -21.60 7.29
CA THR A 75 24.32 -21.19 6.06
C THR A 75 24.62 -19.73 5.70
N ASN A 76 24.34 -19.34 4.45
CA ASN A 76 24.52 -17.96 3.99
C ASN A 76 23.66 -16.98 4.80
N GLU A 77 22.44 -17.36 5.17
CA GLU A 77 21.55 -16.52 5.99
C GLU A 77 22.12 -16.30 7.40
N VAL A 78 22.76 -17.32 7.98
CA VAL A 78 23.44 -17.19 9.27
C VAL A 78 24.68 -16.31 9.14
N GLN A 79 25.44 -16.42 8.04
CA GLN A 79 26.57 -15.52 7.78
C GLN A 79 26.13 -14.05 7.66
N GLU A 80 24.99 -13.77 7.03
CA GLU A 80 24.43 -12.42 6.96
C GLU A 80 24.06 -11.86 8.35
N GLU A 81 23.41 -12.67 9.20
CA GLU A 81 23.10 -12.27 10.58
C GLU A 81 24.38 -12.04 11.40
N LEU A 82 25.38 -12.90 11.27
CA LEU A 82 26.66 -12.74 11.96
C LEU A 82 27.37 -11.46 11.53
N ARG A 83 27.37 -11.10 10.23
CA ARG A 83 27.92 -9.83 9.73
C ARG A 83 27.23 -8.63 10.38
N PHE A 84 25.91 -8.66 10.49
CA PHE A 84 25.16 -7.61 11.19
C PHE A 84 25.66 -7.44 12.65
N TRP A 85 25.83 -8.55 13.37
CA TRP A 85 26.33 -8.54 14.75
C TRP A 85 27.83 -8.22 14.91
N MET A 86 28.61 -8.23 13.82
CA MET A 86 30.01 -7.81 13.84
C MET A 86 30.19 -6.28 13.89
N GLY A 87 29.19 -5.50 13.48
CA GLY A 87 29.34 -4.05 13.37
C GLY A 87 28.06 -3.24 13.26
N GLU A 88 27.14 -3.65 12.40
CA GLU A 88 25.96 -2.88 12.01
C GLU A 88 25.01 -2.60 13.17
N PHE A 89 24.87 -3.56 14.10
CA PHE A 89 23.97 -3.44 15.25
C PHE A 89 24.23 -2.21 16.14
N ILE A 90 25.45 -1.63 16.12
CA ILE A 90 25.77 -0.42 16.90
C ILE A 90 24.88 0.75 16.48
N MET A 91 24.56 0.85 15.19
CA MET A 91 23.72 1.94 14.67
C MET A 91 22.28 1.88 15.21
N HIS A 92 21.89 0.74 15.79
CA HIS A 92 20.57 0.51 16.37
C HIS A 92 20.57 0.50 17.90
N ASN A 93 21.69 0.89 18.53
CA ASN A 93 21.83 0.94 19.98
C ASN A 93 21.22 2.21 20.56
N GLY A 94 20.24 2.05 21.46
CA GLY A 94 19.65 3.18 22.17
C GLY A 94 18.14 3.24 21.99
N LYS A 95 17.42 2.25 22.55
CA LYS A 95 15.95 2.26 22.52
C LYS A 95 15.43 3.24 23.58
N PRO A 96 14.49 4.15 23.26
CA PRO A 96 13.88 5.02 24.26
C PRO A 96 13.11 4.18 25.29
N LEU A 97 13.28 4.50 26.58
CA LEU A 97 12.57 3.80 27.67
C LEU A 97 11.07 4.13 27.67
N ILE A 98 10.75 5.38 27.37
CA ILE A 98 9.39 5.85 27.13
C ILE A 98 9.27 6.02 25.62
N PRO A 99 8.43 5.24 24.94
CA PRO A 99 8.19 5.43 23.52
C PRO A 99 7.77 6.87 23.25
N PRO A 100 8.35 7.55 22.25
CA PRO A 100 7.90 8.87 21.85
C PRO A 100 6.47 8.79 21.30
N GLU A 101 5.76 9.91 21.30
CA GLU A 101 4.48 10.01 20.59
C GLU A 101 4.69 9.67 19.10
N PRO A 102 3.75 8.93 18.48
CA PRO A 102 3.88 8.55 17.09
C PRO A 102 3.82 9.80 16.20
N ALA A 103 4.86 9.99 15.37
CA ALA A 103 4.87 11.07 14.39
C ALA A 103 3.77 10.92 13.32
N MET A 104 3.38 9.66 13.04
CA MET A 104 2.27 9.32 12.16
C MET A 104 1.53 8.11 12.71
N GLU A 105 0.21 8.16 12.58
CA GLU A 105 -0.71 7.08 12.86
C GLU A 105 -1.50 6.80 11.59
N SER A 106 -1.70 5.51 11.31
CA SER A 106 -2.43 5.07 10.15
C SER A 106 -3.19 3.80 10.49
N ALA A 107 -4.38 3.65 9.92
CA ALA A 107 -5.13 2.41 10.01
C ALA A 107 -5.27 1.78 8.62
N SER A 108 -5.31 0.45 8.59
CA SER A 108 -5.46 -0.35 7.40
C SER A 108 -6.57 -1.39 7.58
N ASP A 109 -7.04 -1.92 6.47
CA ASP A 109 -8.01 -3.00 6.43
C ASP A 109 -7.86 -3.76 5.11
N ALA A 110 -7.90 -5.08 5.19
CA ALA A 110 -7.77 -5.93 4.01
C ALA A 110 -8.95 -6.90 3.89
N SER A 111 -9.75 -6.67 2.85
CA SER A 111 -10.86 -7.55 2.48
C SER A 111 -10.40 -8.65 1.51
N LYS A 112 -11.32 -9.55 1.12
CA LYS A 112 -11.08 -10.48 0.00
C LYS A 112 -10.98 -9.79 -1.36
N VAL A 113 -11.48 -8.56 -1.47
CA VAL A 113 -11.54 -7.81 -2.73
C VAL A 113 -10.35 -6.89 -2.87
N GLY A 114 -9.99 -6.19 -1.80
CA GLY A 114 -8.95 -5.17 -1.85
C GLY A 114 -8.42 -4.78 -0.49
N TYR A 115 -7.58 -3.76 -0.50
CA TYR A 115 -6.94 -3.18 0.67
C TYR A 115 -7.18 -1.68 0.73
N GLY A 116 -7.10 -1.13 1.93
CA GLY A 116 -7.46 0.25 2.17
C GLY A 116 -6.77 0.77 3.40
N ALA A 117 -6.16 1.94 3.29
CA ALA A 117 -5.44 2.54 4.37
C ALA A 117 -5.63 4.05 4.45
N TYR A 118 -5.56 4.55 5.68
CA TYR A 118 -5.82 5.93 6.03
C TYR A 118 -4.79 6.44 7.01
N CYS A 119 -4.11 7.54 6.70
CA CYS A 119 -3.22 8.23 7.64
C CYS A 119 -3.96 9.40 8.31
N TYR A 120 -4.02 9.38 9.65
CA TYR A 120 -4.84 10.32 10.43
C TYR A 120 -4.32 11.75 10.39
N GLN A 121 -2.99 11.94 10.43
CA GLN A 121 -2.34 13.25 10.44
C GLN A 121 -2.41 13.91 9.06
N THR A 122 -2.08 13.16 8.00
CA THR A 122 -2.03 13.72 6.64
C THR A 122 -3.38 13.70 5.92
N LYS A 123 -4.37 12.98 6.47
CA LYS A 123 -5.67 12.67 5.84
C LYS A 123 -5.53 11.93 4.50
N MET A 124 -4.36 11.36 4.22
CA MET A 124 -4.06 10.68 2.98
C MET A 124 -4.67 9.27 2.98
N GLN A 125 -5.21 8.91 1.83
CA GLN A 125 -5.86 7.62 1.60
C GLN A 125 -5.06 6.82 0.58
N LEU A 126 -4.97 5.52 0.80
CA LEU A 126 -4.51 4.54 -0.16
C LEU A 126 -5.59 3.47 -0.28
N ALA A 127 -5.93 3.08 -1.50
CA ALA A 127 -6.85 1.99 -1.74
C ALA A 127 -6.37 1.18 -2.94
N GLY A 128 -6.67 -0.10 -2.90
CA GLY A 128 -6.15 -1.10 -3.81
C GLY A 128 -7.12 -2.25 -4.01
N VAL A 129 -6.91 -3.01 -5.09
CA VAL A 129 -7.60 -4.30 -5.31
C VAL A 129 -6.53 -5.36 -5.49
N TRP A 130 -6.77 -6.51 -4.88
CA TRP A 130 -5.88 -7.66 -4.96
C TRP A 130 -5.92 -8.28 -6.35
N SER A 131 -4.77 -8.73 -6.84
CA SER A 131 -4.75 -9.67 -7.97
C SER A 131 -5.47 -10.98 -7.60
N PRO A 132 -5.87 -11.81 -8.58
CA PRO A 132 -6.43 -13.13 -8.32
C PRO A 132 -5.55 -14.00 -7.41
N GLU A 133 -4.24 -13.93 -7.61
CA GLU A 133 -3.25 -14.65 -6.82
C GLU A 133 -3.19 -14.10 -5.40
N GLU A 134 -3.09 -12.77 -5.25
CA GLU A 134 -3.05 -12.08 -3.95
C GLU A 134 -4.34 -12.31 -3.13
N ALA A 135 -5.50 -12.27 -3.79
CA ALA A 135 -6.80 -12.49 -3.18
C ALA A 135 -6.95 -13.92 -2.64
N ALA A 136 -6.23 -14.90 -3.20
CA ALA A 136 -6.28 -16.29 -2.78
C ALA A 136 -5.52 -16.57 -1.47
N HIS A 137 -4.64 -15.67 -1.03
CA HIS A 137 -3.91 -15.84 0.23
C HIS A 137 -4.83 -15.72 1.47
N SER A 138 -4.29 -16.06 2.64
CA SER A 138 -5.03 -15.97 3.90
C SER A 138 -5.39 -14.51 4.28
N SER A 139 -6.38 -14.31 5.16
CA SER A 139 -6.69 -12.98 5.70
C SER A 139 -5.49 -12.34 6.39
N ASN A 140 -4.74 -13.11 7.19
CA ASN A 140 -3.53 -12.63 7.87
C ASN A 140 -2.44 -12.19 6.87
N TRP A 141 -2.36 -12.86 5.72
CA TRP A 141 -1.44 -12.46 4.65
C TRP A 141 -1.83 -11.11 4.08
N ARG A 142 -3.11 -10.93 3.73
CA ARG A 142 -3.61 -9.69 3.11
C ARG A 142 -3.49 -8.51 4.07
N GLU A 143 -3.79 -8.72 5.35
CA GLU A 143 -3.62 -7.73 6.42
C GLU A 143 -2.16 -7.36 6.68
N LEU A 144 -1.22 -8.31 6.54
CA LEU A 144 0.22 -8.02 6.69
C LEU A 144 0.82 -7.32 5.46
N GLU A 145 0.31 -7.62 4.26
CA GLU A 145 0.76 -6.99 3.02
C GLU A 145 0.19 -5.57 2.87
N ASP A 146 -0.92 -5.25 3.55
CA ASP A 146 -1.39 -3.87 3.71
C ASP A 146 -0.59 -3.16 4.84
N TRP A 147 0.60 -2.66 4.47
CA TRP A 147 1.67 -2.15 5.35
C TRP A 147 1.33 -0.94 6.24
N LEU A 148 0.08 -0.68 6.65
CA LEU A 148 -0.30 0.51 7.43
C LEU A 148 -0.83 0.14 8.83
N HIS A 149 -0.36 0.84 9.86
CA HIS A 149 -0.15 0.25 11.19
C HIS A 149 -1.22 0.61 12.23
N HIS A 150 -2.43 0.13 12.02
CA HIS A 150 -3.45 -0.16 13.02
C HIS A 150 -4.43 -1.10 12.31
N THR A 151 -4.61 -2.31 12.84
CA THR A 151 -5.38 -3.40 12.20
C THR A 151 -6.23 -4.09 13.25
N ASP A 152 -7.36 -4.68 12.85
CA ASP A 152 -8.16 -5.54 13.72
C ASP A 152 -7.60 -6.98 13.78
N ASN A 153 -6.59 -7.29 12.97
CA ASN A 153 -5.99 -8.60 12.88
C ASN A 153 -4.92 -8.77 13.97
N THR A 154 -5.30 -9.45 15.06
CA THR A 154 -4.40 -9.75 16.18
C THR A 154 -3.12 -10.52 15.75
N PRO A 155 -3.18 -11.54 14.88
CA PRO A 155 -1.97 -12.13 14.27
C PRO A 155 -1.07 -11.10 13.60
N THR A 156 -1.59 -10.20 12.77
CA THR A 156 -0.82 -9.14 12.10
C THR A 156 -0.09 -8.24 13.11
N VAL A 157 -0.80 -7.80 14.16
CA VAL A 157 -0.20 -7.03 15.26
C VAL A 157 0.97 -7.79 15.90
N ALA A 158 0.78 -9.08 16.17
CA ALA A 158 1.83 -9.91 16.76
C ALA A 158 3.03 -10.07 15.82
N TYR A 159 2.83 -10.30 14.53
CA TYR A 159 3.91 -10.46 13.55
C TYR A 159 4.70 -9.17 13.36
N ILE A 160 4.05 -8.01 13.32
CA ILE A 160 4.74 -6.72 13.23
C ILE A 160 5.55 -6.49 14.51
N ASN A 161 4.92 -6.52 15.69
CA ASN A 161 5.60 -6.21 16.95
C ASN A 161 6.67 -7.24 17.35
N LYS A 162 6.54 -8.50 16.89
CA LYS A 162 7.53 -9.56 17.14
C LYS A 162 8.54 -9.77 16.00
N GLN A 163 8.45 -9.00 14.91
CA GLN A 163 9.32 -9.13 13.72
C GLN A 163 9.22 -10.52 13.07
N GLY A 164 8.01 -11.06 13.03
CA GLY A 164 7.64 -12.36 12.45
C GLY A 164 7.01 -13.32 13.45
N GLY A 165 6.75 -14.55 12.99
CA GLY A 165 6.13 -15.60 13.79
C GLY A 165 6.40 -17.00 13.22
N PRO A 166 5.62 -18.04 13.59
CA PRO A 166 5.88 -19.41 13.18
C PRO A 166 5.66 -19.68 11.68
N ILE A 167 4.76 -18.92 11.03
CA ILE A 167 4.46 -19.10 9.61
C ILE A 167 5.52 -18.37 8.79
N LYS A 168 6.26 -19.13 7.97
CA LYS A 168 7.39 -18.64 7.17
C LYS A 168 6.96 -17.52 6.21
N GLU A 169 5.86 -17.73 5.49
CA GLU A 169 5.33 -16.78 4.51
C GLU A 169 5.01 -15.42 5.14
N LEU A 170 4.21 -15.40 6.22
CA LEU A 170 3.87 -14.17 6.95
C LEU A 170 5.10 -13.49 7.58
N SER A 171 6.08 -14.30 7.99
CA SER A 171 7.32 -13.77 8.54
C SER A 171 8.20 -13.10 7.50
N GLU A 172 8.13 -13.56 6.25
CA GLU A 172 8.85 -12.96 5.14
C GLU A 172 8.27 -11.58 4.79
N ILE A 173 6.95 -11.43 4.88
CA ILE A 173 6.27 -10.12 4.76
C ILE A 173 6.71 -9.18 5.88
N ALA A 174 6.63 -9.65 7.14
CA ALA A 174 7.09 -8.87 8.28
C ALA A 174 8.59 -8.48 8.15
N ARG A 175 9.42 -9.39 7.62
CA ARG A 175 10.85 -9.13 7.37
C ARG A 175 11.05 -8.03 6.35
N ARG A 176 10.33 -8.06 5.22
CA ARG A 176 10.36 -7.01 4.19
C ARG A 176 9.98 -5.64 4.78
N LEU A 177 8.88 -5.58 5.53
CA LEU A 177 8.41 -4.37 6.19
C LEU A 177 9.47 -3.78 7.13
N TRP A 178 10.03 -4.61 8.02
CA TRP A 178 11.03 -4.15 8.98
C TRP A 178 12.33 -3.73 8.32
N LEU A 179 12.83 -4.44 7.31
CA LEU A 179 14.03 -4.02 6.57
C LEU A 179 13.81 -2.68 5.87
N TRP A 180 12.64 -2.46 5.27
CA TRP A 180 12.29 -1.18 4.66
C TRP A 180 12.30 -0.03 5.68
N ALA A 181 11.77 -0.28 6.89
CA ALA A 181 11.69 0.69 7.97
C ALA A 181 13.07 1.00 8.57
N ILE A 182 13.85 -0.04 8.87
CA ILE A 182 15.21 0.08 9.42
C ILE A 182 16.11 0.89 8.49
N ALA A 183 16.06 0.62 7.18
CA ALA A 183 16.84 1.35 6.18
C ALA A 183 16.50 2.86 6.12
N ARG A 184 15.32 3.27 6.63
CA ARG A 184 14.85 4.65 6.68
C ARG A 184 14.87 5.26 8.08
N ASN A 185 15.44 4.54 9.06
CA ASN A 185 15.40 4.91 10.46
C ASN A 185 13.98 5.16 10.99
N ILE A 186 13.02 4.37 10.51
CA ILE A 186 11.61 4.40 10.93
C ILE A 186 11.39 3.32 11.98
N SER A 187 10.77 3.67 13.10
CA SER A 187 10.28 2.73 14.09
C SER A 187 8.80 2.44 13.84
N ILE A 188 8.44 1.16 13.80
CA ILE A 188 7.06 0.70 13.57
C ILE A 188 6.54 0.03 14.84
N THR A 189 5.30 0.32 15.20
CA THR A 189 4.53 -0.41 16.20
C THR A 189 3.13 -0.63 15.68
N ALA A 190 2.59 -1.82 15.86
CA ALA A 190 1.20 -2.11 15.54
C ALA A 190 0.37 -2.14 16.84
N ALA A 191 -0.84 -1.59 16.77
CA ALA A 191 -1.84 -1.72 17.82
C ALA A 191 -3.12 -2.30 17.23
N HIS A 192 -3.84 -3.06 18.06
CA HIS A 192 -5.14 -3.60 17.68
C HIS A 192 -6.21 -2.52 17.82
N LEU A 193 -6.89 -2.19 16.72
CA LEU A 193 -8.08 -1.33 16.74
C LEU A 193 -9.35 -2.19 16.69
N PRO A 194 -10.33 -1.98 17.59
CA PRO A 194 -11.63 -2.61 17.46
C PRO A 194 -12.29 -2.21 16.13
N GLY A 195 -12.86 -3.16 15.38
CA GLY A 195 -13.41 -2.94 14.04
C GLY A 195 -14.47 -1.81 13.94
N ILE A 196 -15.16 -1.48 15.04
CA ILE A 196 -16.11 -0.34 15.10
C ILE A 196 -15.41 1.01 14.87
N GLN A 197 -14.13 1.12 15.21
CA GLN A 197 -13.32 2.33 15.00
C GLN A 197 -12.62 2.34 13.62
N ASN A 198 -12.64 1.22 12.87
CA ASN A 198 -11.94 1.06 11.59
C ASN A 198 -12.79 1.41 10.35
N THR A 199 -13.81 2.27 10.49
CA THR A 199 -14.79 2.53 9.42
C THR A 199 -14.24 3.22 8.16
N GLY A 200 -13.09 3.91 8.27
CA GLY A 200 -12.43 4.54 7.13
C GLY A 200 -11.75 3.50 6.24
N PRO A 201 -10.72 2.80 6.76
CA PRO A 201 -10.05 1.70 6.05
C PRO A 201 -11.00 0.61 5.56
N ASP A 202 -12.00 0.20 6.35
CA ASP A 202 -13.00 -0.79 5.91
C ASP A 202 -13.78 -0.36 4.66
N LYS A 203 -14.12 0.94 4.57
CA LYS A 203 -14.73 1.49 3.35
C LYS A 203 -13.75 1.45 2.18
N LEU A 204 -12.48 1.78 2.41
CA LEU A 204 -11.42 1.81 1.40
C LEU A 204 -11.10 0.40 0.88
N SER A 205 -10.98 -0.60 1.75
CA SER A 205 -10.68 -2.00 1.41
C SER A 205 -11.78 -2.67 0.59
N ARG A 206 -13.01 -2.12 0.68
CA ARG A 206 -14.20 -2.55 -0.06
C ARG A 206 -14.48 -1.69 -1.30
N MET A 207 -13.69 -0.65 -1.57
CA MET A 207 -13.91 0.25 -2.72
C MET A 207 -13.92 -0.50 -4.05
N GLY A 208 -13.07 -1.52 -4.22
CA GLY A 208 -13.02 -2.33 -5.45
C GLY A 208 -14.32 -3.06 -5.83
N ALA A 209 -15.26 -3.20 -4.89
CA ALA A 209 -16.59 -3.76 -5.14
C ALA A 209 -17.64 -2.70 -5.54
N SER A 210 -17.31 -1.40 -5.44
CA SER A 210 -18.21 -0.30 -5.77
C SER A 210 -18.13 0.07 -7.25
N TRP A 211 -19.29 0.33 -7.85
CA TRP A 211 -19.40 0.90 -9.20
C TRP A 211 -18.73 2.27 -9.35
N LYS A 212 -18.43 2.96 -8.24
CA LYS A 212 -17.64 4.20 -8.23
C LYS A 212 -16.20 4.00 -8.68
N GLU A 213 -15.66 2.79 -8.50
CA GLU A 213 -14.28 2.45 -8.88
C GLU A 213 -14.19 1.71 -10.21
N TRP A 214 -15.33 1.45 -10.86
CA TRP A 214 -15.32 0.92 -12.21
C TRP A 214 -14.69 1.95 -13.16
N MET A 215 -14.26 1.47 -14.31
CA MET A 215 -13.64 2.28 -15.34
C MET A 215 -14.27 1.98 -16.70
N ILE A 216 -14.14 2.92 -17.63
CA ILE A 216 -14.41 2.63 -19.03
C ILE A 216 -13.33 1.70 -19.56
N GLN A 217 -13.72 0.70 -20.35
CA GLN A 217 -12.79 -0.25 -20.96
C GLN A 217 -11.58 0.47 -21.58
N PRO A 218 -10.34 0.05 -21.26
CA PRO A 218 -9.14 0.70 -21.77
C PRO A 218 -9.07 0.79 -23.29
N THR A 219 -9.67 -0.16 -24.01
CA THR A 219 -9.80 -0.15 -25.48
C THR A 219 -10.67 1.01 -25.96
N ILE A 220 -11.83 1.22 -25.34
CA ILE A 220 -12.75 2.33 -25.63
C ILE A 220 -12.10 3.67 -25.25
N PHE A 221 -11.47 3.75 -24.08
CA PHE A 221 -10.71 4.95 -23.69
C PHE A 221 -9.61 5.28 -24.70
N LYS A 222 -8.80 4.30 -25.11
CA LYS A 222 -7.74 4.50 -26.11
C LYS A 222 -8.30 5.00 -27.43
N MET A 223 -9.41 4.44 -27.91
CA MET A 223 -10.10 4.88 -29.12
C MET A 223 -10.54 6.35 -29.00
N LEU A 224 -11.22 6.72 -27.90
CA LEU A 224 -11.67 8.09 -27.67
C LEU A 224 -10.49 9.06 -27.53
N ASN A 225 -9.41 8.65 -26.88
CA ASN A 225 -8.21 9.46 -26.72
C ASN A 225 -7.46 9.66 -28.06
N GLN A 226 -7.47 8.68 -28.95
CA GLN A 226 -6.91 8.80 -30.29
C GLN A 226 -7.73 9.78 -31.16
N GLN A 227 -9.06 9.73 -31.07
CA GLN A 227 -9.93 10.52 -31.93
C GLN A 227 -10.20 11.94 -31.41
N TYR A 228 -10.35 12.10 -30.09
CA TYR A 228 -10.77 13.37 -29.46
C TYR A 228 -9.75 13.91 -28.45
N GLY A 229 -8.68 13.16 -28.18
CA GLY A 229 -7.57 13.59 -27.33
C GLY A 229 -6.51 14.39 -28.10
N PRO A 230 -5.24 14.38 -27.66
CA PRO A 230 -4.76 13.71 -26.45
C PRO A 230 -5.38 14.37 -25.21
N PHE A 231 -6.01 13.57 -24.36
CA PHE A 231 -6.42 13.97 -23.02
C PHE A 231 -5.19 14.08 -22.14
N GLU A 232 -5.15 15.12 -21.31
CA GLU A 232 -3.99 15.45 -20.51
C GLU A 232 -4.21 15.09 -19.03
N ILE A 233 -5.46 15.19 -18.57
CA ILE A 233 -5.81 15.02 -17.15
C ILE A 233 -7.05 14.13 -17.05
N ASP A 234 -6.96 13.12 -16.19
CA ASP A 234 -8.06 12.23 -15.81
C ASP A 234 -8.74 12.77 -14.54
N LEU A 235 -9.95 13.29 -14.68
CA LEU A 235 -10.73 13.84 -13.57
C LEU A 235 -11.59 12.75 -12.95
N PHE A 236 -11.66 12.77 -11.62
CA PHE A 236 -12.45 11.87 -10.78
C PHE A 236 -11.91 10.44 -10.65
N ALA A 237 -10.67 10.22 -11.05
CA ALA A 237 -10.01 8.93 -10.90
C ALA A 237 -9.51 8.67 -9.48
N SER A 238 -9.28 7.40 -9.20
CA SER A 238 -8.60 6.86 -8.02
C SER A 238 -7.34 6.11 -8.45
N THR A 239 -6.61 5.58 -7.47
CA THR A 239 -5.49 4.64 -7.68
C THR A 239 -5.90 3.41 -8.49
N MET A 240 -7.19 3.09 -8.58
CA MET A 240 -7.71 1.88 -9.19
C MET A 240 -8.17 2.02 -10.64
N ASN A 241 -8.63 3.22 -11.03
CA ASN A 241 -9.31 3.42 -12.32
C ASN A 241 -8.69 4.52 -13.21
N TYR A 242 -7.59 5.16 -12.79
CA TYR A 242 -6.94 6.16 -13.61
C TYR A 242 -6.49 5.58 -14.97
N GLN A 243 -6.65 6.40 -16.02
CA GLN A 243 -6.30 6.08 -17.40
C GLN A 243 -5.23 7.00 -17.97
N LEU A 244 -4.87 8.08 -17.25
CA LEU A 244 -3.80 9.01 -17.61
C LEU A 244 -2.77 9.15 -16.48
N PRO A 245 -1.50 9.46 -16.79
CA PRO A 245 -0.46 9.68 -15.78
C PRO A 245 -0.77 10.85 -14.83
N THR A 246 -1.44 11.89 -15.34
CA THR A 246 -1.91 13.02 -14.53
C THR A 246 -3.39 12.79 -14.24
N TRP A 247 -3.74 12.62 -12.96
CA TRP A 247 -5.10 12.30 -12.54
C TRP A 247 -5.46 12.99 -11.23
N VAL A 248 -6.75 13.25 -11.05
CA VAL A 248 -7.28 14.03 -9.92
C VAL A 248 -8.39 13.26 -9.24
N SER A 249 -8.25 13.05 -7.94
CA SER A 249 -9.24 12.36 -7.10
C SER A 249 -10.19 13.32 -6.40
N LEU A 250 -11.36 12.83 -6.00
CA LEU A 250 -12.30 13.59 -5.17
C LEU A 250 -11.82 13.76 -3.72
N THR A 251 -11.05 12.80 -3.21
CA THR A 251 -10.45 12.81 -1.87
C THR A 251 -8.93 12.81 -1.96
N LYS A 252 -8.23 13.09 -0.86
CA LYS A 252 -6.77 13.10 -0.84
C LYS A 252 -6.21 11.68 -0.98
N MET A 253 -5.80 11.31 -2.19
CA MET A 253 -5.26 9.99 -2.49
C MET A 253 -3.76 10.05 -2.78
N LEU A 254 -3.04 9.03 -2.34
CA LEU A 254 -1.63 8.87 -2.68
C LEU A 254 -1.47 8.71 -4.20
N GLY A 255 -0.57 9.48 -4.80
CA GLY A 255 -0.30 9.45 -6.25
C GLY A 255 -1.20 10.33 -7.11
N ALA A 256 -2.28 10.91 -6.55
CA ALA A 256 -3.11 11.87 -7.27
C ALA A 256 -2.33 13.17 -7.49
N SER A 257 -2.46 13.77 -8.69
CA SER A 257 -1.82 15.05 -9.01
C SER A 257 -2.48 16.23 -8.31
N ALA A 258 -3.75 16.11 -7.94
CA ALA A 258 -4.48 17.09 -7.15
C ALA A 258 -5.65 16.44 -6.40
N VAL A 259 -6.25 17.19 -5.47
CA VAL A 259 -7.39 16.78 -4.65
C VAL A 259 -8.60 17.63 -4.97
N ASP A 260 -9.78 17.02 -4.97
CA ASP A 260 -11.07 17.61 -5.34
C ASP A 260 -11.03 18.25 -6.73
N ALA A 261 -11.40 17.45 -7.74
CA ALA A 261 -11.50 17.91 -9.11
C ALA A 261 -12.36 19.18 -9.28
N PHE A 262 -13.35 19.43 -8.42
CA PHE A 262 -14.19 20.63 -8.51
C PHE A 262 -13.50 21.91 -8.04
N SER A 263 -12.45 21.80 -7.22
CA SER A 263 -11.67 22.93 -6.73
C SER A 263 -10.75 23.53 -7.82
N LEU A 264 -10.44 22.74 -8.85
CA LEU A 264 -9.55 23.13 -9.94
C LEU A 264 -10.27 23.94 -11.02
N ARG A 265 -9.54 24.79 -11.73
CA ARG A 265 -10.04 25.43 -12.96
C ARG A 265 -9.87 24.48 -14.14
N TRP A 266 -10.97 24.14 -14.82
CA TRP A 266 -10.97 23.24 -15.98
C TRP A 266 -10.78 23.98 -17.31
N THR A 267 -9.89 24.97 -17.27
CA THR A 267 -9.50 25.83 -18.39
C THR A 267 -8.00 26.06 -18.46
N SER A 268 -7.30 25.86 -17.33
CA SER A 268 -5.85 26.06 -17.22
C SER A 268 -5.13 24.72 -17.28
N PRO A 269 -3.94 24.64 -17.90
CA PRO A 269 -3.05 23.53 -17.62
C PRO A 269 -2.77 23.52 -16.11
N LEU A 270 -3.04 22.39 -15.44
CA LEU A 270 -2.62 22.17 -14.05
C LEU A 270 -1.10 22.18 -13.89
N LEU A 271 -0.36 22.26 -15.00
CA LEU A 271 1.09 22.21 -15.09
C LEU A 271 1.56 23.60 -15.54
N GLU A 272 2.23 24.34 -14.64
CA GLU A 272 2.67 25.73 -14.80
C GLU A 272 3.65 26.01 -15.96
N ASN A 273 3.96 25.04 -16.83
CA ASN A 273 5.00 25.17 -17.86
C ASN A 273 4.56 24.69 -19.25
N ARG A 274 3.26 24.75 -19.59
CA ARG A 274 2.77 24.38 -20.93
C ARG A 274 2.14 25.57 -21.67
N SER A 275 2.25 25.51 -22.99
CA SER A 275 1.68 26.43 -23.98
C SER A 275 0.24 26.85 -23.62
N PRO A 276 -0.22 28.07 -23.99
CA PRO A 276 -1.51 28.68 -23.59
C PRO A 276 -2.77 28.00 -24.18
N ARG A 277 -2.69 26.71 -24.50
CA ARG A 277 -3.78 25.88 -25.01
C ARG A 277 -4.62 25.38 -23.82
N ILE A 278 -5.94 25.37 -24.01
CA ILE A 278 -6.88 24.75 -23.08
C ILE A 278 -6.60 23.24 -23.02
N ALA A 279 -6.37 22.71 -21.82
CA ALA A 279 -6.18 21.28 -21.60
C ALA A 279 -7.45 20.48 -21.96
N ARG A 280 -7.28 19.29 -22.52
CA ARG A 280 -8.40 18.36 -22.77
C ARG A 280 -8.52 17.35 -21.62
N PHE A 281 -9.71 17.27 -21.03
CA PHE A 281 -9.95 16.45 -19.85
C PHE A 281 -10.66 15.14 -20.21
N TRP A 282 -10.24 14.05 -19.60
CA TRP A 282 -11.03 12.83 -19.53
C TRP A 282 -11.87 12.87 -18.25
N MET A 283 -13.18 12.74 -18.37
CA MET A 283 -14.11 12.87 -17.24
C MET A 283 -15.01 11.65 -17.15
N PHE A 284 -14.79 10.84 -16.12
CA PHE A 284 -15.69 9.76 -15.73
C PHE A 284 -16.11 9.90 -14.26
N PRO A 285 -16.99 10.86 -13.93
CA PRO A 285 -17.37 11.14 -12.56
C PRO A 285 -18.24 10.02 -11.96
N PRO A 286 -18.21 9.82 -10.63
CA PRO A 286 -19.26 9.08 -9.93
C PRO A 286 -20.65 9.61 -10.30
N PHE A 287 -21.65 8.74 -10.45
CA PHE A 287 -22.93 9.15 -11.06
C PHE A 287 -23.64 10.26 -10.27
N ASN A 288 -23.47 10.28 -8.94
CA ASN A 288 -24.01 11.35 -8.09
C ASN A 288 -23.30 12.71 -8.27
N GLN A 289 -22.17 12.76 -8.98
CA GLN A 289 -21.42 13.97 -9.29
C GLN A 289 -21.61 14.43 -10.75
N ILE A 290 -22.34 13.69 -11.60
CA ILE A 290 -22.51 14.05 -13.02
C ILE A 290 -23.16 15.41 -13.17
N LEU A 291 -24.27 15.69 -12.48
CA LEU A 291 -24.97 16.97 -12.60
C LEU A 291 -24.07 18.16 -12.22
N ARG A 292 -23.27 18.01 -11.15
CA ARG A 292 -22.28 19.01 -10.71
C ARG A 292 -21.16 19.18 -11.75
N THR A 293 -20.74 18.08 -12.39
CA THR A 293 -19.74 18.06 -13.47
C THR A 293 -20.25 18.82 -14.69
N VAL A 294 -21.47 18.55 -15.14
CA VAL A 294 -22.10 19.26 -16.27
C VAL A 294 -22.25 20.76 -15.97
N ALA A 295 -22.69 21.12 -14.77
CA ALA A 295 -22.78 22.52 -14.37
C ALA A 295 -21.43 23.24 -14.43
N LYS A 296 -20.33 22.56 -14.07
CA LYS A 296 -18.98 23.13 -14.15
C LYS A 296 -18.46 23.21 -15.59
N ILE A 297 -18.70 22.18 -16.41
CA ILE A 297 -18.40 22.22 -17.86
C ILE A 297 -19.07 23.43 -18.52
N ASN A 298 -20.36 23.65 -18.26
CA ASN A 298 -21.10 24.78 -18.82
C ASN A 298 -20.54 26.14 -18.37
N ARG A 299 -20.15 26.24 -17.10
CA ARG A 299 -19.61 27.48 -16.53
C ARG A 299 -18.23 27.81 -17.05
N GLU A 300 -17.38 26.80 -17.25
CA GLU A 300 -15.96 27.00 -17.54
C GLU A 300 -15.60 26.75 -19.00
N GLY A 301 -16.53 26.28 -19.85
CA GLY A 301 -16.24 26.00 -21.26
C GLY A 301 -15.22 24.89 -21.46
N THR A 302 -15.24 23.89 -20.56
CA THR A 302 -14.25 22.81 -20.48
C THR A 302 -14.21 21.98 -21.77
N LYS A 303 -12.99 21.62 -22.21
CA LYS A 303 -12.76 20.78 -23.39
C LYS A 303 -12.41 19.35 -23.00
N GLY A 304 -12.81 18.38 -23.80
CA GLY A 304 -12.48 16.97 -23.59
C GLY A 304 -13.67 16.03 -23.79
N VAL A 305 -13.74 14.97 -23.00
CA VAL A 305 -14.82 13.98 -23.09
C VAL A 305 -15.40 13.72 -21.70
N LEU A 306 -16.72 13.86 -21.60
CA LEU A 306 -17.50 13.43 -20.45
C LEU A 306 -18.16 12.10 -20.79
N VAL A 307 -18.01 11.10 -19.91
CA VAL A 307 -18.73 9.84 -20.03
C VAL A 307 -19.77 9.72 -18.93
N THR A 308 -21.02 9.42 -19.32
CA THR A 308 -22.15 9.26 -18.39
C THR A 308 -22.92 7.97 -18.68
N PRO A 309 -23.73 7.46 -17.74
CA PRO A 309 -24.79 6.53 -18.08
C PRO A 309 -25.72 7.12 -19.14
N ASP A 310 -26.18 6.28 -20.06
CA ASP A 310 -27.13 6.65 -21.10
C ASP A 310 -28.56 6.62 -20.55
N TRP A 311 -28.88 7.60 -19.71
CA TRP A 311 -30.16 7.71 -19.01
C TRP A 311 -30.90 8.97 -19.44
N PRO A 312 -31.80 8.90 -20.44
CA PRO A 312 -32.55 10.05 -20.93
C PRO A 312 -33.38 10.78 -19.87
N ALA A 313 -33.85 10.05 -18.85
CA ALA A 313 -34.64 10.61 -17.74
C ALA A 313 -33.79 11.30 -16.66
N ALA A 314 -32.45 11.26 -16.75
CA ALA A 314 -31.59 11.86 -15.75
C ALA A 314 -31.51 13.39 -15.91
N PRO A 315 -31.39 14.16 -14.81
CA PRO A 315 -31.48 15.63 -14.85
C PRO A 315 -30.36 16.30 -15.66
N TRP A 316 -29.21 15.64 -15.83
CA TRP A 316 -28.11 16.16 -16.64
C TRP A 316 -28.27 15.94 -18.14
N PHE A 317 -29.11 14.99 -18.56
CA PHE A 317 -29.21 14.58 -19.96
C PHE A 317 -29.76 15.70 -20.86
N PRO A 318 -30.89 16.36 -20.51
CA PRO A 318 -31.40 17.47 -21.32
C PRO A 318 -30.40 18.62 -21.46
N ILE A 319 -29.62 18.89 -20.41
CA ILE A 319 -28.60 19.96 -20.41
C ILE A 319 -27.51 19.64 -21.45
N LEU A 320 -27.01 18.40 -21.47
CA LEU A 320 -26.00 17.96 -22.43
C LEU A 320 -26.53 17.92 -23.87
N SER A 321 -27.79 17.52 -24.06
CA SER A 321 -28.44 17.54 -25.38
C SER A 321 -28.60 18.96 -25.93
N GLN A 322 -28.90 19.94 -25.07
CA GLN A 322 -29.01 21.35 -25.46
C GLN A 322 -27.67 21.99 -25.86
N MET A 323 -26.55 21.44 -25.40
CA MET A 323 -25.21 21.91 -25.77
C MET A 323 -24.81 21.56 -27.22
N ASN A 324 -25.68 20.87 -27.98
CA ASN A 324 -25.44 20.46 -29.38
C ASN A 324 -24.10 19.74 -29.61
N LEU A 325 -23.75 18.88 -28.65
CA LEU A 325 -22.50 18.13 -28.66
C LEU A 325 -22.58 16.91 -29.57
N LEU A 326 -21.46 16.53 -30.17
CA LEU A 326 -21.30 15.18 -30.69
C LEU A 326 -21.39 14.19 -29.52
N SER A 327 -22.20 13.13 -29.67
CA SER A 327 -22.30 12.07 -28.66
C SER A 327 -22.14 10.69 -29.30
N ILE A 328 -21.57 9.74 -28.56
CA ILE A 328 -21.29 8.38 -29.00
C ILE A 328 -21.87 7.41 -27.97
N GLU A 329 -22.73 6.50 -28.42
CA GLU A 329 -23.20 5.39 -27.59
C GLU A 329 -22.10 4.34 -27.47
N LEU A 330 -21.77 3.98 -26.23
CA LEU A 330 -20.70 3.03 -25.93
C LEU A 330 -21.24 1.66 -25.51
N GLY A 331 -22.55 1.53 -25.29
CA GLY A 331 -23.16 0.32 -24.74
C GLY A 331 -22.63 -0.02 -23.34
N LYS A 332 -22.54 -1.32 -23.01
CA LYS A 332 -22.00 -1.83 -21.74
C LYS A 332 -20.46 -1.69 -21.69
N ALA A 333 -19.99 -0.45 -21.59
CA ALA A 333 -18.58 -0.07 -21.69
C ALA A 333 -17.80 -0.05 -20.37
N MET A 334 -18.48 -0.21 -19.23
CA MET A 334 -17.79 -0.21 -17.94
C MET A 334 -17.28 -1.60 -17.59
N ILE A 335 -16.10 -1.65 -16.98
CA ILE A 335 -15.52 -2.85 -16.38
C ILE A 335 -15.10 -2.55 -14.93
N PRO A 336 -14.99 -3.58 -14.08
CA PRO A 336 -14.35 -3.46 -12.78
C PRO A 336 -12.94 -2.85 -12.91
N PRO A 337 -12.43 -2.19 -11.85
CA PRO A 337 -11.07 -1.66 -11.83
C PRO A 337 -10.02 -2.75 -12.10
N ARG A 338 -8.80 -2.34 -12.46
CA ARG A 338 -7.71 -3.26 -12.81
C ARG A 338 -7.54 -4.32 -11.72
N ASN A 339 -7.34 -5.57 -12.14
CA ASN A 339 -7.15 -6.74 -11.28
C ASN A 339 -8.37 -7.18 -10.43
N SER A 340 -9.51 -6.48 -10.52
CA SER A 340 -10.72 -6.86 -9.78
C SER A 340 -11.43 -8.06 -10.38
N GLN A 341 -11.63 -9.11 -9.58
CA GLN A 341 -12.59 -10.18 -9.85
C GLN A 341 -13.99 -9.91 -9.29
N ALA A 342 -14.28 -8.68 -8.84
CA ALA A 342 -15.62 -8.35 -8.36
C ALA A 342 -16.64 -8.62 -9.48
N LYS A 343 -17.35 -9.74 -9.38
CA LYS A 343 -18.56 -9.97 -10.16
C LYS A 343 -19.49 -8.84 -9.80
N ALA A 344 -19.83 -8.03 -10.80
CA ALA A 344 -20.85 -7.02 -10.64
C ALA A 344 -22.09 -7.70 -10.06
N HIS A 345 -22.58 -7.25 -8.92
CA HIS A 345 -23.88 -7.71 -8.41
C HIS A 345 -25.03 -7.31 -9.36
N LYS A 346 -24.76 -6.43 -10.34
CA LYS A 346 -25.68 -5.95 -11.38
C LYS A 346 -24.93 -5.67 -12.67
N ASP A 347 -25.58 -5.90 -13.81
CA ASP A 347 -25.07 -5.49 -15.12
C ASP A 347 -24.75 -3.99 -15.16
N PRO A 348 -23.63 -3.57 -15.77
CA PRO A 348 -23.33 -2.16 -15.95
C PRO A 348 -24.37 -1.49 -16.86
N PRO A 349 -24.71 -0.23 -16.62
CA PRO A 349 -25.60 0.51 -17.51
C PRO A 349 -24.95 0.70 -18.89
N ASN A 350 -25.78 0.97 -19.88
CA ASN A 350 -25.28 1.54 -21.14
C ASN A 350 -24.66 2.91 -20.86
N MET A 351 -23.57 3.20 -21.56
CA MET A 351 -22.78 4.41 -21.39
C MET A 351 -22.81 5.25 -22.67
N ARG A 352 -22.63 6.56 -22.51
CA ARG A 352 -22.53 7.53 -23.60
C ARG A 352 -21.36 8.47 -23.35
N ALA A 353 -20.57 8.73 -24.39
CA ALA A 353 -19.55 9.77 -24.40
C ALA A 353 -20.11 11.06 -25.03
N TRP A 354 -19.82 12.19 -24.41
CA TRP A 354 -20.15 13.54 -24.86
C TRP A 354 -18.87 14.28 -25.19
N ILE A 355 -18.73 14.72 -26.44
CA ILE A 355 -17.49 15.33 -26.95
C ILE A 355 -17.59 16.85 -26.81
N LEU A 356 -16.70 17.42 -26.02
CA LEU A 356 -16.62 18.84 -25.70
C LEU A 356 -15.44 19.44 -26.49
N LEU A 357 -15.72 19.82 -27.75
CA LEU A 357 -14.74 20.42 -28.68
C LEU A 357 -14.57 21.90 -28.44
#